data_AF-A0A1Q6SU92-F1
#
_entry.id   AF-A0A1Q6SU92-F1
#
_cell.length_a   1.000
_cell.length_b   1.000
_cell.length_c   1.000
_cell.angle_alpha   90.00
_cell.angle_beta   90.00
_cell.angle_gamma   90.00
#
_symmetry.space_group_name_H-M   'P 1'
#
loop_
_entity.id
_entity.type
_entity.pdbx_description
1 polymer ?
#
loop_
_entity_poly.entity_id
_entity_poly.type
_entity_poly.pdbx_seq_one_letter_code
_entity_poly.pdbx_strand_id
1 'polypeptide(L)'
;MIEEQIPRKIAETGLKMKRKVKDSVFTKLFAEQGYVVELYEALSGKSAKKNPEIEVITLETVLMNGYYNDLGFVADGRFMYLVEAQSDWSPNIVLRVLFYYVRTCEEYLSRRKISVHESKVIHLPKPELYIIYTGSEHLGIEQLSFAETYFSGNSPIDLRVKIIRDGCGNDIIHQYVRFTQICAEVRQEYGASWGGNQAKEIIQRCKQENILVRFLEQREKEVIGMMTTDVEYVNWMNSKWKENYQQGMEQGREQGIQLKQERVAKEMLADHMPMDLIMKYSELSEERILELKKDLEQAGEL
;
A
#
# COMPACT_ATOMS: atom_id res chain seq x y z
N MET A 1 -6.56 22.96 6.63
CA MET A 1 -7.60 22.60 5.66
C MET A 1 -7.93 23.82 4.83
N ILE A 2 -7.65 23.77 3.53
CA ILE A 2 -8.33 24.60 2.53
C ILE A 2 -8.91 23.58 1.56
N GLU A 3 -10.22 23.38 1.60
CA GLU A 3 -10.95 22.69 0.54
C GLU A 3 -10.92 23.58 -0.71
N GLU A 4 -9.80 23.58 -1.41
CA GLU A 4 -9.69 24.28 -2.68
C GLU A 4 -10.39 23.46 -3.76
N GLN A 5 -11.51 24.02 -4.25
CA GLN A 5 -12.41 23.38 -5.21
C GLN A 5 -11.68 23.04 -6.52
N ILE A 6 -11.90 21.82 -7.00
CA ILE A 6 -11.46 21.39 -8.34
C ILE A 6 -12.02 22.37 -9.38
N PRO A 7 -11.22 22.80 -10.38
CA PRO A 7 -11.71 23.63 -11.48
C PRO A 7 -12.96 23.03 -12.14
N ARG A 8 -14.04 23.82 -12.29
CA ARG A 8 -15.35 23.37 -12.82
C ARG A 8 -15.26 22.60 -14.15
N LYS A 9 -14.30 22.96 -15.01
CA LYS A 9 -14.07 22.31 -16.32
C LYS A 9 -13.69 20.82 -16.19
N ILE A 10 -13.05 20.43 -15.09
CA ILE A 10 -12.61 19.07 -14.79
C ILE A 10 -13.76 18.24 -14.19
N ALA A 11 -14.71 18.88 -13.50
CA ALA A 11 -15.81 18.22 -12.79
C ALA A 11 -16.93 17.67 -13.70
N GLU A 12 -17.00 18.10 -14.97
CA GLU A 12 -18.16 17.84 -15.85
C GLU A 12 -17.93 16.74 -16.91
N THR A 13 -16.76 16.09 -16.93
CA THR A 13 -16.50 15.05 -17.95
C THR A 13 -16.98 13.68 -17.46
N GLY A 14 -17.88 13.06 -18.23
CA GLY A 14 -18.44 11.72 -18.01
C GLY A 14 -17.40 10.61 -18.15
N LEU A 15 -16.53 10.52 -17.15
CA LEU A 15 -15.46 9.53 -17.07
C LEU A 15 -15.97 8.28 -16.34
N LYS A 16 -15.18 7.20 -16.41
CA LYS A 16 -15.49 5.94 -15.74
C LYS A 16 -14.33 5.56 -14.83
N MET A 17 -14.66 5.00 -13.67
CA MET A 17 -13.65 4.38 -12.80
C MET A 17 -12.85 3.35 -13.60
N LYS A 18 -11.52 3.38 -13.48
CA LYS A 18 -10.67 2.37 -14.12
C LYS A 18 -11.07 0.97 -13.65
N ARG A 19 -11.26 0.04 -14.60
CA ARG A 19 -11.68 -1.34 -14.29
C ARG A 19 -10.67 -2.05 -13.37
N LYS A 20 -9.38 -1.84 -13.61
CA LYS A 20 -8.25 -2.48 -12.90
C LYS A 20 -7.86 -1.84 -11.57
N VAL A 21 -8.67 -0.94 -11.02
CA VAL A 21 -8.35 -0.26 -9.75
C VAL A 21 -8.12 -1.24 -8.59
N LYS A 22 -8.97 -2.27 -8.45
CA LYS A 22 -8.86 -3.27 -7.38
C LYS A 22 -7.54 -4.02 -7.48
N ASP A 23 -7.24 -4.56 -8.66
CA ASP A 23 -5.98 -5.26 -8.97
C ASP A 23 -4.75 -4.37 -8.74
N SER A 24 -4.83 -3.10 -9.15
CA SER A 24 -3.72 -2.14 -9.03
C SER A 24 -3.43 -1.82 -7.57
N VAL A 25 -4.48 -1.63 -6.76
CA VAL A 25 -4.33 -1.38 -5.32
C VAL A 25 -3.83 -2.63 -4.60
N PHE A 26 -4.34 -3.82 -4.93
CA PHE A 26 -3.86 -5.07 -4.36
C PHE A 26 -2.35 -5.27 -4.60
N THR A 27 -1.94 -5.15 -5.86
CA THR A 27 -0.53 -5.32 -6.27
C THR A 27 0.37 -4.32 -5.54
N LYS A 28 -0.09 -3.07 -5.37
CA LYS A 28 0.69 -2.02 -4.72
C LYS A 28 0.73 -2.13 -3.20
N LEU A 29 -0.37 -2.57 -2.60
CA LEU A 29 -0.46 -2.83 -1.17
C LEU A 29 0.54 -3.92 -0.78
N PHE A 30 0.52 -5.06 -1.49
CA PHE A 30 1.39 -6.21 -1.19
C PHE A 30 2.77 -6.16 -1.85
N ALA A 31 3.11 -5.08 -2.55
CA ALA A 31 4.49 -4.79 -2.92
C ALA A 31 5.33 -4.34 -1.71
N GLU A 32 4.69 -3.88 -0.63
CA GLU A 32 5.37 -3.49 0.60
C GLU A 32 5.43 -4.66 1.58
N GLN A 33 6.65 -5.02 1.98
CA GLN A 33 6.92 -6.16 2.87
C GLN A 33 6.07 -6.17 4.14
N GLY A 34 5.80 -5.00 4.73
CA GLY A 34 4.98 -4.88 5.94
C GLY A 34 3.57 -5.43 5.78
N TYR A 35 2.92 -5.16 4.64
CA TYR A 35 1.58 -5.68 4.37
C TYR A 35 1.58 -7.18 4.03
N VAL A 36 2.67 -7.71 3.45
CA VAL A 36 2.81 -9.16 3.22
C VAL A 36 2.91 -9.92 4.56
N VAL A 37 3.58 -9.34 5.56
CA VAL A 37 3.61 -9.90 6.93
C VAL A 37 2.20 -9.91 7.54
N GLU A 38 1.48 -8.79 7.47
CA GLU A 38 0.10 -8.70 7.98
C GLU A 38 -0.82 -9.73 7.28
N LEU A 39 -0.62 -9.98 5.98
CA LEU A 39 -1.39 -10.97 5.22
C LEU A 39 -1.05 -12.39 5.66
N TYR A 40 0.23 -12.69 5.88
CA TYR A 40 0.66 -13.99 6.40
C TYR A 40 0.04 -14.27 7.78
N GLU A 41 -0.01 -13.28 8.67
CA GLU A 41 -0.65 -13.41 9.99
C GLU A 41 -2.15 -13.71 9.85
N ALA A 42 -2.85 -12.98 8.98
CA ALA A 42 -4.27 -13.18 8.71
C ALA A 42 -4.56 -14.59 8.15
N LEU A 43 -3.74 -15.07 7.20
CA LEU A 43 -3.93 -16.38 6.56
C LEU A 43 -3.52 -17.57 7.43
N SER A 44 -2.47 -17.42 8.23
CA SER A 44 -1.94 -18.51 9.06
C SER A 44 -2.63 -18.65 10.41
N GLY A 45 -3.37 -17.63 10.85
CA GLY A 45 -3.98 -17.55 12.18
C GLY A 45 -2.96 -17.45 13.31
N LYS A 46 -1.68 -17.25 12.99
CA LYS A 46 -0.59 -17.11 13.95
C LYS A 46 -0.17 -15.65 13.98
N SER A 47 -0.28 -15.03 15.16
CA SER A 47 0.44 -13.78 15.41
C SER A 47 1.93 -14.07 15.27
N ALA A 48 2.63 -13.25 14.48
CA ALA A 48 4.07 -13.31 14.30
C ALA A 48 4.76 -12.87 15.59
N LYS A 49 4.76 -13.73 16.62
CA LYS A 49 5.57 -13.54 17.83
C LYS A 49 7.07 -13.42 17.50
N LYS A 50 7.46 -13.84 16.30
CA LYS A 50 8.77 -13.66 15.68
C LYS A 50 8.51 -13.13 14.28
N ASN A 51 9.17 -12.05 13.86
CA ASN A 51 9.10 -11.57 12.47
C ASN A 51 9.43 -12.75 11.54
N PRO A 52 8.48 -13.24 10.72
CA PRO A 52 8.73 -14.36 9.82
C PRO A 52 9.73 -13.94 8.75
N GLU A 53 10.56 -14.87 8.32
CA GLU A 53 11.39 -14.64 7.14
C GLU A 53 10.50 -14.80 5.91
N ILE A 54 10.13 -13.68 5.27
CA ILE A 54 9.29 -13.65 4.08
C ILE A 54 10.15 -13.33 2.86
N GLU A 55 10.23 -14.27 1.93
CA GLU A 55 10.82 -14.09 0.60
C GLU A 55 9.69 -13.92 -0.43
N VAL A 56 9.56 -12.73 -1.02
CA VAL A 56 8.62 -12.51 -2.13
C VAL A 56 9.16 -13.17 -3.40
N ILE A 57 8.33 -14.01 -4.02
CA ILE A 57 8.63 -14.80 -5.23
C ILE A 57 7.52 -14.66 -6.28
N THR A 58 6.79 -13.53 -6.25
CA THR A 58 5.78 -13.19 -7.25
C THR A 58 6.38 -13.28 -8.66
N LEU A 59 5.67 -13.96 -9.56
CA LEU A 59 6.12 -14.17 -10.93
C LEU A 59 5.94 -12.87 -11.73
N GLU A 60 7.02 -12.10 -11.87
CA GLU A 60 7.04 -10.91 -12.72
C GLU A 60 7.39 -11.28 -14.18
N THR A 61 6.68 -10.69 -15.14
CA THR A 61 6.96 -10.93 -16.56
C THR A 61 7.82 -9.79 -17.12
N VAL A 62 9.10 -10.05 -17.41
CA VAL A 62 10.01 -9.09 -18.07
C VAL A 62 9.77 -9.01 -19.59
N LEU A 63 9.11 -10.01 -20.20
CA LEU A 63 8.87 -10.10 -21.65
C LEU A 63 7.45 -10.63 -21.93
N MET A 64 6.65 -9.84 -22.65
CA MET A 64 5.21 -9.97 -22.99
C MET A 64 4.56 -11.38 -22.92
N ASN A 65 3.34 -11.43 -22.36
CA ASN A 65 2.34 -12.52 -22.41
C ASN A 65 2.57 -13.78 -21.53
N GLY A 66 3.32 -13.67 -20.44
CA GLY A 66 3.41 -14.73 -19.42
C GLY A 66 2.21 -14.78 -18.46
N TYR A 67 1.88 -15.97 -17.94
CA TYR A 67 1.05 -16.14 -16.75
C TYR A 67 1.81 -15.56 -15.54
N TYR A 68 1.29 -14.46 -14.97
CA TYR A 68 1.78 -13.82 -13.74
C TYR A 68 0.73 -13.98 -12.64
N ASN A 69 1.16 -14.20 -11.40
CA ASN A 69 0.28 -14.24 -10.23
C ASN A 69 0.26 -12.88 -9.53
N ASP A 70 -0.81 -12.61 -8.78
CA ASP A 70 -0.96 -11.33 -8.08
C ASP A 70 0.03 -11.21 -6.91
N LEU A 71 0.16 -12.26 -6.10
CA LEU A 71 1.13 -12.31 -5.00
C LEU A 71 1.62 -13.75 -4.75
N GLY A 72 2.94 -13.90 -4.66
CA GLY A 72 3.59 -15.15 -4.26
C GLY A 72 4.70 -14.88 -3.27
N PHE A 73 4.74 -15.62 -2.16
CA PHE A 73 5.82 -15.50 -1.19
C PHE A 73 6.08 -16.80 -0.43
N VAL A 74 7.29 -16.96 0.08
CA VAL A 74 7.69 -18.08 0.93
C VAL A 74 7.92 -17.58 2.35
N ALA A 75 7.26 -18.20 3.33
CA ALA A 75 7.41 -17.90 4.75
C ALA A 75 8.25 -19.00 5.44
N ASP A 76 9.29 -18.56 6.16
CA ASP A 76 10.22 -19.39 6.97
C ASP A 76 10.85 -20.56 6.19
N GLY A 77 10.92 -20.46 4.85
CA GLY A 77 11.34 -21.57 3.97
C GLY A 77 10.43 -22.80 4.00
N ARG A 78 9.26 -22.71 4.64
CA ARG A 78 8.37 -23.85 4.93
C ARG A 78 7.04 -23.80 4.21
N PHE A 79 6.50 -22.61 3.98
CA PHE A 79 5.19 -22.43 3.36
C PHE A 79 5.30 -21.52 2.15
N MET A 80 4.75 -21.94 1.02
CA MET A 80 4.65 -21.15 -0.21
C MET A 80 3.22 -20.69 -0.37
N TYR A 81 3.00 -19.38 -0.23
CA TYR A 81 1.72 -18.74 -0.36
C TYR A 81 1.54 -18.23 -1.78
N LEU A 82 0.40 -18.56 -2.39
CA LEU A 82 -0.08 -17.92 -3.62
C LEU A 82 -1.46 -17.34 -3.33
N VAL A 83 -1.60 -16.03 -3.50
CA VAL A 83 -2.83 -15.30 -3.21
C VAL A 83 -3.25 -14.52 -4.45
N GLU A 84 -4.46 -14.80 -4.94
CA GLU A 84 -5.07 -14.10 -6.07
C GLU A 84 -6.24 -13.24 -5.59
N ALA A 85 -6.35 -12.02 -6.09
CA ALA A 85 -7.52 -11.19 -5.89
C ALA A 85 -8.44 -11.30 -7.11
N GLN A 86 -9.70 -11.67 -6.91
CA GLN A 86 -10.67 -11.78 -8.00
C GLN A 86 -11.95 -11.04 -7.64
N SER A 87 -12.45 -10.20 -8.55
CA SER A 87 -13.78 -9.58 -8.41
C SER A 87 -14.83 -10.20 -9.32
N ASP A 88 -14.40 -10.80 -10.44
CA ASP A 88 -15.27 -11.51 -11.36
C ASP A 88 -15.14 -13.01 -11.13
N TRP A 89 -16.26 -13.73 -11.08
CA TRP A 89 -16.23 -15.15 -10.82
C TRP A 89 -15.84 -15.94 -12.07
N SER A 90 -14.86 -16.83 -11.92
CA SER A 90 -14.56 -17.85 -12.92
C SER A 90 -13.93 -19.06 -12.24
N PRO A 91 -14.50 -20.28 -12.37
CA PRO A 91 -13.89 -21.48 -11.81
C PRO A 91 -12.53 -21.81 -12.46
N ASN A 92 -12.26 -21.27 -13.66
CA ASN A 92 -10.99 -21.45 -14.37
C ASN A 92 -9.78 -20.83 -13.66
N ILE A 93 -10.00 -20.02 -12.61
CA ILE A 93 -8.92 -19.53 -11.75
C ILE A 93 -8.09 -20.68 -11.16
N VAL A 94 -8.69 -21.85 -10.89
CA VAL A 94 -7.96 -23.00 -10.35
C VAL A 94 -6.89 -23.53 -11.31
N LEU A 95 -7.12 -23.44 -12.63
CA LEU A 95 -6.12 -23.77 -13.65
C LEU A 95 -4.98 -22.73 -13.66
N ARG A 96 -5.30 -21.44 -13.50
CA ARG A 96 -4.28 -20.39 -13.36
C ARG A 96 -3.39 -20.64 -12.14
N VAL A 97 -4.00 -20.94 -10.98
CA VAL A 97 -3.26 -21.24 -9.75
C VAL A 97 -2.35 -22.45 -9.91
N LEU A 98 -2.78 -23.49 -10.63
CA LEU A 98 -1.92 -24.63 -10.96
C LEU A 98 -0.67 -24.19 -11.76
N PHE A 99 -0.85 -23.37 -12.79
CA PHE A 99 0.28 -22.85 -13.58
C PHE A 99 1.22 -21.99 -12.74
N TYR A 100 0.67 -21.14 -11.86
CA TYR A 100 1.48 -20.34 -10.95
C TYR A 100 2.28 -21.18 -9.98
N TYR A 101 1.65 -22.21 -9.41
CA TYR A 101 2.33 -23.09 -8.46
C TYR A 101 3.53 -23.80 -9.10
N VAL A 102 3.35 -24.38 -10.29
CA VAL A 102 4.44 -25.05 -11.00
C VAL A 102 5.60 -24.08 -11.28
N ARG A 103 5.29 -22.90 -11.84
CA ARG A 103 6.31 -21.88 -12.13
C ARG A 103 7.00 -21.33 -10.89
N THR A 104 6.26 -21.17 -9.79
CA THR A 104 6.83 -20.69 -8.51
C THR A 104 7.77 -21.74 -7.91
N CYS A 105 7.44 -23.03 -8.04
CA CYS A 105 8.36 -24.11 -7.67
C CYS A 105 9.64 -24.09 -8.51
N GLU A 106 9.53 -23.90 -9.84
CA GLU A 106 10.71 -23.78 -10.72
C GLU A 106 11.61 -22.61 -10.31
N GLU A 107 11.02 -21.43 -10.07
CA GLU A 107 11.74 -20.23 -9.62
C GLU A 107 12.39 -20.44 -8.25
N TYR A 108 11.67 -21.06 -7.31
CA TYR A 108 12.16 -21.36 -5.96
C TYR A 108 13.42 -22.24 -5.99
N LEU A 109 13.38 -23.30 -6.81
CA LEU A 109 14.52 -24.22 -6.99
C LEU A 109 15.68 -23.54 -7.70
N SER A 110 15.38 -22.78 -8.76
CA SER A 110 16.37 -22.02 -9.55
C SER A 110 17.17 -21.05 -8.67
N ARG A 111 16.49 -20.22 -7.86
CA ARG A 111 17.13 -19.26 -6.93
C ARG A 111 18.07 -19.95 -5.93
N ARG A 112 17.75 -21.18 -5.54
CA ARG A 112 18.53 -22.00 -4.60
C ARG A 112 19.54 -22.93 -5.28
N LYS A 113 19.60 -22.93 -6.63
CA LYS A 113 20.46 -23.80 -7.44
C LYS A 113 20.26 -25.29 -7.13
N ILE A 114 19.04 -25.67 -6.77
CA ILE A 114 18.67 -27.06 -6.51
C ILE A 114 18.27 -27.70 -7.84
N SER A 115 18.87 -28.85 -8.16
CA SER A 115 18.55 -29.57 -9.39
C SER A 115 17.50 -30.64 -9.12
N VAL A 116 16.47 -30.70 -9.99
CA VAL A 116 15.44 -31.77 -9.96
C VAL A 116 16.03 -33.17 -10.22
N HIS A 117 17.29 -33.25 -10.66
CA HIS A 117 18.02 -34.49 -10.88
C HIS A 117 18.91 -34.90 -9.70
N GLU A 118 18.84 -34.19 -8.57
CA GLU A 118 19.54 -34.60 -7.36
C GLU A 118 19.07 -35.97 -6.86
N SER A 119 20.00 -36.76 -6.32
CA SER A 119 19.70 -38.10 -5.79
C SER A 119 18.99 -38.08 -4.44
N LYS A 120 19.00 -36.92 -3.75
CA LYS A 120 18.30 -36.72 -2.48
C LYS A 120 16.93 -36.10 -2.74
N VAL A 121 15.96 -36.46 -1.89
CA VAL A 121 14.62 -35.86 -1.95
C VAL A 121 14.72 -34.35 -1.71
N ILE A 122 14.19 -33.58 -2.65
CA ILE A 122 14.13 -32.12 -2.58
C ILE A 122 13.04 -31.71 -1.59
N HIS A 123 13.37 -30.79 -0.68
CA HIS A 123 12.39 -30.22 0.23
C HIS A 123 11.73 -28.99 -0.40
N LEU A 124 10.49 -29.13 -0.85
CA LEU A 124 9.65 -28.02 -1.30
C LEU A 124 8.86 -27.43 -0.13
N PRO A 125 8.67 -26.09 -0.09
CA PRO A 125 7.73 -25.48 0.84
C PRO A 125 6.31 -26.01 0.59
N LYS A 126 5.54 -26.22 1.65
CA LYS A 126 4.14 -26.65 1.54
C LYS A 126 3.31 -25.52 0.91
N PRO A 127 2.51 -25.80 -0.15
CA PRO A 127 1.66 -24.78 -0.74
C PRO A 127 0.48 -24.42 0.17
N GLU A 128 0.20 -23.12 0.27
CA GLU A 128 -1.02 -22.55 0.85
C GLU A 128 -1.63 -21.59 -0.19
N LEU A 129 -2.77 -21.97 -0.76
CA LEU A 129 -3.32 -21.37 -1.97
C LEU A 129 -4.66 -20.70 -1.68
N TYR A 130 -4.78 -19.42 -2.03
CA TYR A 130 -5.93 -18.60 -1.68
C TYR A 130 -6.43 -17.73 -2.84
N ILE A 131 -7.75 -17.55 -2.88
CA ILE A 131 -8.43 -16.54 -3.69
C ILE A 131 -9.16 -15.61 -2.73
N ILE A 132 -8.82 -14.33 -2.73
CA ILE A 132 -9.62 -13.28 -2.10
C ILE A 132 -10.68 -12.83 -3.10
N TYR A 133 -11.91 -13.28 -2.88
CA TYR A 133 -13.03 -13.01 -3.77
C TYR A 133 -13.85 -11.81 -3.28
N THR A 134 -13.86 -10.74 -4.08
CA THR A 134 -14.52 -9.45 -3.79
C THR A 134 -15.72 -9.16 -4.70
N GLY A 135 -16.20 -10.18 -5.40
CA GLY A 135 -17.40 -10.08 -6.25
C GLY A 135 -18.69 -10.19 -5.44
N SER A 136 -19.79 -9.69 -6.00
CA SER A 136 -21.10 -9.66 -5.35
C SER A 136 -21.81 -11.03 -5.32
N GLU A 137 -21.37 -12.00 -6.12
CA GLU A 137 -22.05 -13.30 -6.20
C GLU A 137 -21.85 -14.13 -4.92
N HIS A 138 -22.95 -14.66 -4.38
CA HIS A 138 -22.93 -15.69 -3.33
C HIS A 138 -22.68 -17.05 -3.98
N LEU A 139 -21.44 -17.54 -3.87
CA LEU A 139 -21.00 -18.74 -4.58
C LEU A 139 -21.31 -20.03 -3.80
N GLY A 140 -21.51 -19.96 -2.48
CA GLY A 140 -21.74 -21.14 -1.63
C GLY A 140 -20.58 -22.14 -1.58
N ILE A 141 -19.38 -21.73 -2.01
CA ILE A 141 -18.18 -22.54 -2.10
C ILE A 141 -17.05 -21.87 -1.32
N GLU A 142 -16.34 -22.68 -0.55
CA GLU A 142 -15.21 -22.25 0.30
C GLU A 142 -13.87 -22.74 -0.27
N GLN A 143 -13.91 -23.68 -1.22
CA GLN A 143 -12.74 -24.26 -1.84
C GLN A 143 -13.04 -24.67 -3.28
N LEU A 144 -12.07 -24.48 -4.17
CA LEU A 144 -12.07 -25.04 -5.51
C LEU A 144 -11.10 -26.21 -5.58
N SER A 145 -11.53 -27.30 -6.20
CA SER A 145 -10.69 -28.45 -6.55
C SER A 145 -10.46 -28.47 -8.06
N PHE A 146 -9.20 -28.61 -8.47
CA PHE A 146 -8.84 -28.77 -9.87
C PHE A 146 -9.47 -30.04 -10.46
N ALA A 147 -9.43 -31.15 -9.72
CA ALA A 147 -10.00 -32.42 -10.16
C ALA A 147 -11.52 -32.37 -10.28
N GLU A 148 -12.22 -31.77 -9.32
CA GLU A 148 -13.68 -31.61 -9.38
C GLU A 148 -14.09 -30.69 -10.53
N THR A 149 -13.35 -29.60 -10.76
CA THR A 149 -13.67 -28.61 -11.81
C THR A 149 -13.55 -29.18 -13.22
N TYR A 150 -12.52 -29.99 -13.49
CA TYR A 150 -12.22 -30.43 -14.86
C TYR A 150 -12.47 -31.92 -15.13
N PHE A 151 -12.53 -32.75 -14.09
CA PHE A 151 -12.53 -34.22 -14.22
C PHE A 151 -13.55 -34.92 -13.31
N SER A 152 -14.51 -34.18 -12.75
CA SER A 152 -15.51 -34.74 -11.82
C SER A 152 -14.89 -35.50 -10.64
N GLY A 153 -13.72 -35.03 -10.17
CA GLY A 153 -12.97 -35.62 -9.06
C GLY A 153 -12.09 -36.83 -9.44
N ASN A 154 -12.17 -37.33 -10.68
CA ASN A 154 -11.39 -38.47 -11.12
C ASN A 154 -10.08 -38.03 -11.80
N SER A 155 -9.12 -37.59 -10.98
CA SER A 155 -7.81 -37.17 -11.47
C SER A 155 -6.71 -37.52 -10.47
N PRO A 156 -5.53 -37.96 -10.92
CA PRO A 156 -4.36 -38.12 -10.05
C PRO A 156 -3.77 -36.78 -9.58
N ILE A 157 -4.19 -35.66 -10.18
CA ILE A 157 -3.78 -34.31 -9.82
C ILE A 157 -5.01 -33.56 -9.29
N ASP A 158 -4.92 -33.10 -8.05
CA ASP A 158 -5.96 -32.28 -7.42
C ASP A 158 -5.35 -31.16 -6.57
N LEU A 159 -5.09 -30.02 -7.21
CA LEU A 159 -4.73 -28.79 -6.52
C LEU A 159 -6.00 -28.14 -5.96
N ARG A 160 -5.98 -27.78 -4.68
CA ARG A 160 -7.11 -27.20 -3.96
C ARG A 160 -6.80 -25.79 -3.51
N VAL A 161 -7.72 -24.86 -3.77
CA VAL A 161 -7.56 -23.43 -3.49
C VAL A 161 -8.69 -22.97 -2.59
N LYS A 162 -8.35 -22.32 -1.47
CA LYS A 162 -9.34 -21.79 -0.52
C LYS A 162 -9.86 -20.46 -1.03
N ILE A 163 -11.17 -20.23 -0.91
CA ILE A 163 -11.81 -18.97 -1.24
C ILE A 163 -12.05 -18.21 0.07
N ILE A 164 -11.51 -17.00 0.15
CA ILE A 164 -11.72 -16.07 1.25
C ILE A 164 -12.62 -14.94 0.75
N ARG A 165 -13.71 -14.68 1.46
CA ARG A 165 -14.63 -13.59 1.15
C ARG A 165 -14.39 -12.35 1.99
N ASP A 166 -13.91 -12.55 3.22
CA ASP A 166 -13.60 -11.49 4.15
C ASP A 166 -12.57 -11.99 5.16
N GLY A 167 -11.90 -11.04 5.82
CA GLY A 167 -10.96 -11.31 6.91
C GLY A 167 -11.64 -11.48 8.26
N CYS A 168 -10.83 -11.55 9.32
CA CYS A 168 -11.28 -11.60 10.70
C CYS A 168 -10.95 -10.29 11.43
N GLY A 169 -11.94 -9.68 12.09
CA GLY A 169 -11.75 -8.38 12.73
C GLY A 169 -11.37 -7.32 11.70
N ASN A 170 -10.39 -6.47 12.03
CA ASN A 170 -9.87 -5.44 11.12
C ASN A 170 -8.50 -5.82 10.51
N ASP A 171 -8.30 -7.11 10.20
CA ASP A 171 -7.07 -7.57 9.56
C ASP A 171 -6.91 -7.00 8.13
N ILE A 172 -5.76 -7.26 7.50
CA ILE A 172 -5.46 -6.70 6.18
C ILE A 172 -6.37 -7.23 5.06
N ILE A 173 -6.89 -8.45 5.20
CA ILE A 173 -7.83 -9.03 4.24
C ILE A 173 -9.16 -8.28 4.33
N HIS A 174 -9.67 -8.09 5.55
CA HIS A 174 -10.89 -7.32 5.78
C HIS A 174 -10.74 -5.89 5.25
N GLN A 175 -9.63 -5.23 5.55
CA GLN A 175 -9.38 -3.88 5.06
C GLN A 175 -9.37 -3.81 3.53
N TYR A 176 -8.71 -4.76 2.85
CA TYR A 176 -8.74 -4.82 1.38
C TYR A 176 -10.15 -5.08 0.84
N VAL A 177 -10.87 -6.06 1.39
CA VAL A 177 -12.24 -6.40 0.98
C VAL A 177 -13.16 -5.19 1.17
N ARG A 178 -13.14 -4.54 2.33
CA ARG A 178 -13.96 -3.37 2.62
C ARG A 178 -13.63 -2.20 1.70
N PHE A 179 -12.35 -1.96 1.41
CA PHE A 179 -11.94 -0.98 0.39
C PHE A 179 -12.60 -1.26 -0.98
N THR A 180 -12.63 -2.53 -1.42
CA THR A 180 -13.27 -2.88 -2.69
C THR A 180 -14.80 -2.72 -2.67
N GLN A 181 -15.44 -2.89 -1.50
CA GLN A 181 -16.86 -2.65 -1.29
C GLN A 181 -17.18 -1.16 -1.35
N ILE A 182 -16.43 -0.31 -0.64
CA ILE A 182 -16.56 1.15 -0.71
C ILE A 182 -16.40 1.64 -2.17
N CYS A 183 -15.43 1.09 -2.91
CA CYS A 183 -15.29 1.39 -4.33
C CYS A 183 -16.54 1.02 -5.15
N ALA A 184 -17.20 -0.09 -4.83
CA ALA A 184 -18.41 -0.53 -5.50
C ALA A 184 -19.63 0.33 -5.13
N GLU A 185 -19.77 0.69 -3.85
CA GLU A 185 -20.81 1.57 -3.33
C GLU A 185 -20.76 2.95 -4.02
N VAL A 186 -19.60 3.61 -4.00
CA VAL A 186 -19.44 4.92 -4.66
C VAL A 186 -19.64 4.78 -6.18
N ARG A 187 -19.20 3.69 -6.80
CA ARG A 187 -19.47 3.46 -8.23
C ARG A 187 -20.98 3.34 -8.51
N GLN A 188 -21.73 2.68 -7.63
CA GLN A 188 -23.18 2.50 -7.76
C GLN A 188 -23.94 3.82 -7.54
N GLU A 189 -23.51 4.64 -6.58
CA GLU A 189 -24.11 5.94 -6.27
C GLU A 189 -23.97 6.95 -7.42
N TYR A 190 -22.79 7.02 -8.04
CA TYR A 190 -22.47 8.06 -9.04
C TYR A 190 -22.53 7.58 -10.50
N GLY A 191 -22.54 6.27 -10.76
CA GLY A 191 -22.72 5.71 -12.09
C GLY A 191 -21.73 6.25 -13.15
N ALA A 192 -22.26 6.90 -14.19
CA ALA A 192 -21.48 7.48 -15.29
C ALA A 192 -20.94 8.90 -15.00
N SER A 193 -21.31 9.50 -13.87
CA SER A 193 -20.88 10.85 -13.44
C SER A 193 -19.60 10.81 -12.60
N TRP A 194 -18.73 9.83 -12.87
CA TRP A 194 -17.52 9.59 -12.10
C TRP A 194 -16.42 10.60 -12.43
N GLY A 195 -15.76 11.15 -11.42
CA GLY A 195 -14.62 12.05 -11.56
C GLY A 195 -13.61 11.98 -10.41
N GLY A 196 -12.72 12.97 -10.34
CA GLY A 196 -11.66 13.05 -9.32
C GLY A 196 -12.15 13.21 -7.87
N ASN A 197 -13.35 13.77 -7.68
CA ASN A 197 -13.98 13.94 -6.36
C ASN A 197 -14.38 12.60 -5.74
N GLN A 198 -14.92 11.67 -6.53
CA GLN A 198 -15.35 10.35 -6.04
C GLN A 198 -14.16 9.50 -5.57
N ALA A 199 -12.99 9.66 -6.20
CA ALA A 199 -11.77 9.02 -5.74
C ALA A 199 -11.33 9.54 -4.35
N LYS A 200 -11.44 10.86 -4.12
CA LYS A 200 -11.20 11.46 -2.79
C LYS A 200 -12.22 10.99 -1.77
N GLU A 201 -13.49 10.90 -2.17
CA GLU A 201 -14.57 10.43 -1.32
C GLU A 201 -14.36 8.98 -0.87
N ILE A 202 -13.92 8.08 -1.77
CA ILE A 202 -13.56 6.70 -1.39
C ILE A 202 -12.47 6.70 -0.32
N ILE A 203 -11.41 7.48 -0.51
CA ILE A 203 -10.32 7.59 0.46
C ILE A 203 -10.83 8.13 1.80
N GLN A 204 -11.71 9.13 1.77
CA GLN A 204 -12.31 9.71 2.97
C GLN A 204 -13.17 8.68 3.71
N ARG A 205 -14.04 7.94 3.01
CA ARG A 205 -14.83 6.84 3.61
C ARG A 205 -13.93 5.76 4.20
N CYS A 206 -12.87 5.36 3.49
CA CYS A 206 -11.90 4.40 4.01
C CYS A 206 -11.22 4.90 5.29
N LYS A 207 -10.79 6.17 5.34
CA LYS A 207 -10.18 6.76 6.54
C LYS A 207 -11.17 6.83 7.71
N GLN A 208 -12.44 7.17 7.46
CA GLN A 208 -13.50 7.19 8.47
C GLN A 208 -13.80 5.80 9.04
N GLU A 209 -13.75 4.77 8.21
CA GLU A 209 -13.98 3.38 8.60
C GLU A 209 -12.72 2.66 9.10
N ASN A 210 -11.58 3.35 9.23
CA ASN A 210 -10.30 2.79 9.62
C ASN A 210 -9.80 1.65 8.70
N ILE A 211 -9.99 1.85 7.39
CA ILE A 211 -9.65 0.91 6.31
C ILE A 211 -8.44 1.42 5.55
N LEU A 212 -7.36 0.62 5.51
CA LEU A 212 -6.13 0.88 4.78
C LEU A 212 -5.50 2.27 5.06
N VAL A 213 -5.76 2.86 6.24
CA VAL A 213 -5.42 4.25 6.56
C VAL A 213 -3.94 4.54 6.29
N ARG A 214 -3.04 3.71 6.83
CA ARG A 214 -1.58 3.84 6.63
C ARG A 214 -1.19 3.86 5.15
N PHE A 215 -1.81 3.00 4.35
CA PHE A 215 -1.51 2.88 2.92
C PHE A 215 -2.03 4.10 2.15
N LEU A 216 -3.28 4.49 2.43
CA LEU A 216 -3.96 5.58 1.74
C LEU A 216 -3.36 6.94 2.09
N GLU A 217 -2.88 7.16 3.31
CA GLU A 217 -2.21 8.41 3.70
C GLU A 217 -0.86 8.57 2.99
N GLN A 218 -0.10 7.49 2.84
CA GLN A 218 1.20 7.53 2.18
C GLN A 218 1.10 7.61 0.66
N ARG A 219 0.04 7.03 0.08
CA ARG A 219 -0.10 6.85 -1.38
C ARG A 219 -1.35 7.49 -1.98
N GLU A 220 -1.97 8.43 -1.28
CA GLU A 220 -3.25 9.04 -1.67
C GLU A 220 -3.30 9.41 -3.16
N LYS A 221 -2.29 10.16 -3.60
CA LYS A 221 -2.13 10.62 -4.99
C LYS A 221 -2.05 9.48 -6.01
N GLU A 222 -1.28 8.45 -5.69
CA GLU A 222 -1.08 7.28 -6.55
C GLU A 222 -2.41 6.52 -6.69
N VAL A 223 -3.10 6.31 -5.57
CA VAL A 223 -4.40 5.62 -5.51
C VAL A 223 -5.47 6.38 -6.27
N ILE A 224 -5.54 7.72 -6.14
CA ILE A 224 -6.46 8.54 -6.94
C ILE A 224 -6.15 8.39 -8.44
N GLY A 225 -4.87 8.40 -8.83
CA GLY A 225 -4.45 8.19 -10.22
C GLY A 225 -4.82 6.79 -10.77
N MET A 226 -4.91 5.78 -9.91
CA MET A 226 -5.40 4.43 -10.26
C MET A 226 -6.91 4.36 -10.39
N MET A 227 -7.64 5.27 -9.76
CA MET A 227 -9.11 5.31 -9.77
C MET A 227 -9.69 6.08 -10.96
N THR A 228 -8.96 7.04 -11.51
CA THR A 228 -9.44 7.93 -12.58
C THR A 228 -8.66 7.84 -13.89
N THR A 229 -9.35 8.04 -15.01
CA THR A 229 -8.75 8.27 -16.34
C THR A 229 -8.57 9.75 -16.66
N ASP A 230 -8.96 10.64 -15.75
CA ASP A 230 -8.85 12.09 -15.91
C ASP A 230 -7.39 12.56 -15.86
N VAL A 231 -6.78 12.70 -17.03
CA VAL A 231 -5.38 13.15 -17.16
C VAL A 231 -5.22 14.59 -16.69
N GLU A 232 -6.20 15.47 -16.96
CA GLU A 232 -6.14 16.88 -16.54
C GLU A 232 -6.20 17.01 -15.02
N TYR A 233 -7.09 16.27 -14.36
CA TYR A 233 -7.16 16.22 -12.91
C TYR A 233 -5.88 15.66 -12.28
N VAL A 234 -5.35 14.56 -12.82
CA VAL A 234 -4.09 13.98 -12.35
C VAL A 234 -2.94 14.99 -12.51
N ASN A 235 -2.87 15.70 -13.62
CA ASN A 235 -1.87 16.75 -13.85
C ASN A 235 -2.03 17.94 -12.90
N TRP A 236 -3.26 18.41 -12.69
CA TRP A 236 -3.55 19.48 -11.73
C TRP A 236 -3.10 19.09 -10.32
N MET A 237 -3.44 17.87 -9.87
CA MET A 237 -3.04 17.34 -8.58
C MET A 237 -1.51 17.18 -8.47
N ASN A 238 -0.85 16.74 -9.54
CA ASN A 238 0.60 16.66 -9.63
C ASN A 238 1.25 18.04 -9.40
N SER A 239 0.74 19.07 -10.08
CA SER A 239 1.23 20.44 -9.95
C SER A 239 1.03 20.99 -8.54
N LYS A 240 -0.17 20.81 -7.96
CA LYS A 240 -0.47 21.26 -6.59
C LYS A 240 0.41 20.60 -5.54
N TRP A 241 0.65 19.30 -5.69
CA TRP A 241 1.54 18.58 -4.78
C TRP A 241 2.98 19.10 -4.86
N LYS A 242 3.45 19.42 -6.08
CA LYS A 242 4.78 20.01 -6.29
C LYS A 242 4.90 21.40 -5.67
N GLU A 243 3.88 22.24 -5.81
CA GLU A 243 3.79 23.56 -5.16
C GLU A 243 3.85 23.42 -3.63
N ASN A 244 3.01 22.57 -3.04
CA ASN A 244 2.98 22.35 -1.59
C ASN A 244 4.28 21.77 -1.05
N TYR A 245 4.89 20.83 -1.77
CA TYR A 245 6.19 20.27 -1.39
C TYR A 245 7.30 21.33 -1.41
N GLN A 246 7.33 22.18 -2.44
CA GLN A 246 8.29 23.28 -2.53
C GLN A 246 8.08 24.30 -1.39
N GLN A 247 6.83 24.66 -1.09
CA GLN A 247 6.52 25.55 0.03
C GLN A 247 6.94 24.95 1.37
N GLY A 248 6.66 23.65 1.61
CA GLY A 248 7.07 22.97 2.83
C GLY A 248 8.59 22.87 2.99
N MET A 249 9.31 22.65 1.89
CA MET A 249 10.79 22.68 1.89
C MET A 249 11.34 24.07 2.21
N GLU A 250 10.76 25.13 1.65
CA GLU A 250 11.19 26.50 1.96
C GLU A 250 10.89 26.85 3.42
N GLN A 251 9.69 26.55 3.91
CA GLN A 251 9.32 26.75 5.32
C GLN A 251 10.24 25.98 6.26
N GLY A 252 10.56 24.72 5.95
CA GLY A 252 11.50 23.93 6.74
C GLY A 252 12.92 24.50 6.74
N ARG A 253 13.35 25.08 5.60
CA ARG A 253 14.63 25.77 5.49
C ARG A 253 14.66 27.05 6.32
N GLU A 254 13.62 27.87 6.24
CA GLU A 254 13.47 29.09 7.03
C GLU A 254 13.44 28.77 8.53
N GLN A 255 12.65 27.79 8.97
CA GLN A 255 12.61 27.35 10.36
C GLN A 255 13.97 26.81 10.83
N GLY A 256 14.67 26.04 9.99
CA GLY A 256 16.01 25.53 10.31
C GLY A 256 17.05 26.65 10.46
N ILE A 257 16.99 27.68 9.62
CA ILE A 257 17.83 28.88 9.74
C ILE A 257 17.50 29.60 11.05
N GLN A 258 16.22 29.86 11.31
CA GLN A 258 15.77 30.54 12.53
C GLN A 258 16.20 29.79 13.79
N LEU A 259 15.98 28.47 13.88
CA LEU A 259 16.41 27.66 15.02
C LEU A 259 17.93 27.71 15.22
N LYS A 260 18.72 27.73 14.14
CA LYS A 260 20.17 27.89 14.22
C LYS A 260 20.56 29.27 14.74
N GLN A 261 19.93 30.32 14.23
CA GLN A 261 20.17 31.71 14.66
C GLN A 261 19.84 31.89 16.15
N GLU A 262 18.68 31.37 16.58
CA GLU A 262 18.28 31.40 18.00
C GLU A 262 19.21 30.58 18.88
N ARG A 263 19.65 29.39 18.45
CA ARG A 263 20.63 28.59 19.19
C ARG A 263 21.96 29.33 19.40
N VAL A 264 22.49 29.95 18.34
CA VAL A 264 23.72 30.76 18.42
C VAL A 264 23.52 31.92 19.38
N ALA A 265 22.37 32.62 19.32
CA ALA A 265 22.09 33.72 20.25
C ALA A 265 22.02 33.25 21.70
N LYS A 266 21.35 32.13 21.98
CA LYS A 266 21.24 31.54 23.33
C LYS A 266 22.60 31.12 23.88
N GLU A 267 23.43 30.44 23.09
CA GLU A 267 24.79 30.05 23.46
C GLU A 267 25.64 31.28 23.81
N MET A 268 25.59 32.33 22.98
CA MET A 268 26.35 33.55 23.22
C MET A 268 25.82 34.40 24.39
N LEU A 269 24.51 34.37 24.66
CA LEU A 269 23.92 34.99 25.86
C LEU A 269 24.43 34.33 27.15
N ALA A 270 24.51 33.00 27.16
CA ALA A 270 25.04 32.21 28.28
C ALA A 270 26.54 32.50 28.52
N ASP A 271 27.30 32.74 27.45
CA ASP A 271 28.71 33.15 27.53
C ASP A 271 28.91 34.65 27.86
N HIS A 272 27.83 35.37 28.18
CA HIS A 272 27.83 36.81 28.50
C HIS A 272 28.47 37.69 27.41
N MET A 273 28.33 37.30 26.15
CA MET A 273 28.89 38.05 25.03
C MET A 273 28.19 39.42 24.86
N PRO A 274 28.91 40.48 24.43
CA PRO A 274 28.32 41.77 24.12
C PRO A 274 27.22 41.68 23.06
N MET A 275 26.15 42.46 23.23
CA MET A 275 24.96 42.46 22.35
C MET A 275 25.32 42.61 20.87
N ASP A 276 26.25 43.51 20.54
CA ASP A 276 26.69 43.77 19.16
C ASP A 276 27.27 42.52 18.48
N LEU A 277 27.96 41.66 19.24
CA LEU A 277 28.50 40.40 18.72
C LEU A 277 27.39 39.35 18.56
N ILE A 278 26.45 39.29 19.51
CA ILE A 278 25.31 38.37 19.42
C ILE A 278 24.49 38.70 18.16
N MET A 279 24.15 39.98 17.95
CA MET A 279 23.45 40.44 16.75
C MET A 279 24.22 40.09 15.47
N LYS A 280 25.55 40.31 15.46
CA LYS A 280 26.39 40.05 14.29
C LYS A 280 26.42 38.57 13.90
N TYR A 281 26.53 37.65 14.85
CA TYR A 281 26.76 36.22 14.57
C TYR A 281 25.47 35.38 14.58
N SER A 282 24.46 35.79 15.31
CA SER A 282 23.12 35.17 15.24
C SER A 282 22.28 35.75 14.10
N GLU A 283 22.64 36.92 13.56
CA GLU A 283 21.86 37.65 12.55
C GLU A 283 20.41 37.97 13.01
N LEU A 284 20.16 37.97 14.32
CA LEU A 284 18.87 38.34 14.92
C LEU A 284 18.83 39.83 15.27
N SER A 285 17.62 40.38 15.33
CA SER A 285 17.38 41.73 15.85
C SER A 285 17.60 41.78 17.35
N GLU A 286 17.97 42.95 17.86
CA GLU A 286 18.13 43.20 19.30
C GLU A 286 16.85 42.85 20.08
N GLU A 287 15.68 43.23 19.55
CA GLU A 287 14.37 42.91 20.13
C GLU A 287 14.19 41.41 20.33
N ARG A 288 14.50 40.59 19.31
CA ARG A 288 14.36 39.13 19.39
C ARG A 288 15.35 38.52 20.38
N ILE A 289 16.57 39.04 20.45
CA ILE A 289 17.58 38.58 21.41
C ILE A 289 17.15 38.91 22.85
N LEU A 290 16.55 40.07 23.08
CA LEU A 290 16.02 40.46 24.40
C LEU A 290 14.84 39.57 24.84
N GLU A 291 13.96 39.19 23.90
CA GLU A 291 12.92 38.19 24.17
C GLU A 291 13.52 36.84 24.58
N LEU A 292 14.47 36.31 23.81
CA LEU A 292 15.15 35.04 24.11
C LEU A 292 15.86 35.08 25.47
N LYS A 293 16.49 36.22 25.81
CA LYS A 293 17.14 36.43 27.10
C LYS A 293 16.13 36.34 28.25
N LYS A 294 14.98 37.00 28.11
CA LYS A 294 13.90 36.96 29.11
C LYS A 294 13.35 35.54 29.29
N ASP A 295 13.19 34.79 28.21
CA ASP A 295 12.72 33.40 28.24
C ASP A 295 13.72 32.48 28.97
N LEU A 296 15.02 32.65 28.72
CA LEU A 296 16.10 31.91 29.38
C LEU A 296 16.22 32.24 30.89
N GLU A 297 16.10 33.52 31.25
CA GLU A 297 16.08 33.97 32.66
C GLU A 297 14.89 33.39 33.42
N GLN A 298 13.71 33.30 32.79
CA GLN A 298 12.52 32.67 33.38
C GLN A 298 12.68 31.14 33.52
N ALA A 299 13.43 30.50 32.63
CA ALA A 299 13.74 29.07 32.68
C ALA A 299 14.86 28.72 33.68
N GLY A 300 15.60 29.71 34.20
CA GLY A 300 16.77 29.50 35.07
C GLY A 300 17.99 28.95 34.33
N GLU A 301 18.08 29.18 33.02
CA GLU A 301 19.16 28.71 32.14
C GLU A 301 20.24 29.79 31.89
N LEU A 302 20.07 30.98 32.48
CA LEU A 302 21.00 32.12 32.49
C LEU A 302 21.38 32.50 33.92
#